data_AF-A0A7E6FGB4-F1
#
_entry.id   AF-A0A7E6FGB4-F1
#
_cell.length_a   1.000
_cell.length_b   1.000
_cell.length_c   1.000
_cell.angle_alpha   90.00
_cell.angle_beta   90.00
_cell.angle_gamma   90.00
#
_symmetry.space_group_name_H-M   'P 1'
#
loop_
_entity.id
_entity.type
_entity.pdbx_description
1 polymer ?
#
loop_
_entity_poly.entity_id
_entity_poly.type
_entity_poly.pdbx_seq_one_letter_code
_entity_poly.pdbx_strand_id
1 'polypeptide(L)'
;MIRRWGRTTCPPYSNLVYDGVVGGQKYDQTGGGSNLLCLPNDPIWANCTTEVEKGGYIYGSEYQLQFYPTNKIFSFANAESIHDHNVPCAVCLTRQPAVAMMLPARTQCFPGWTAEYSGYLMTERHNHKARHEYVCVDYAPEADPAGYRNEDGALLYFVQAACGSLPCPPYVNGRELTCVVCSKY
;
A
#
# COMPACT_ATOMS: atom_id res chain seq x y z
N MET A 1 -2.49 14.96 7.04
CA MET A 1 -3.26 13.75 6.70
C MET A 1 -2.29 12.62 6.39
N ILE A 2 -2.63 11.40 6.77
CA ILE A 2 -1.83 10.19 6.57
C ILE A 2 -2.68 9.19 5.80
N ARG A 3 -2.09 8.50 4.82
CA ARG A 3 -2.69 7.28 4.25
C ARG A 3 -2.04 6.07 4.91
N ARG A 4 -2.87 5.16 5.41
CA ARG A 4 -2.43 3.87 5.96
C ARG A 4 -2.87 2.77 5.02
N TRP A 5 -1.91 2.14 4.37
CA TRP A 5 -2.17 1.06 3.40
C TRP A 5 -2.18 -0.29 4.13
N GLY A 6 -3.16 -1.12 3.80
CA GLY A 6 -3.39 -2.43 4.42
C GLY A 6 -4.13 -2.41 5.75
N ARG A 7 -4.78 -1.30 6.12
CA ARG A 7 -5.54 -1.19 7.38
C ARG A 7 -6.76 -0.30 7.16
N THR A 8 -7.89 -0.67 7.77
CA THR A 8 -9.11 0.17 7.81
C THR A 8 -9.14 1.13 9.01
N THR A 9 -8.19 1.01 9.95
CA THR A 9 -8.14 1.86 11.14
C THR A 9 -6.90 2.76 11.19
N CYS A 10 -7.03 3.90 11.84
CA CYS A 10 -5.96 4.87 12.00
C CYS A 10 -5.03 4.58 13.20
N PRO A 11 -3.78 5.09 13.18
CA PRO A 11 -2.90 5.07 14.35
C PRO A 11 -3.53 5.75 15.59
N PRO A 12 -3.14 5.37 16.82
CA PRO A 12 -3.80 5.80 18.08
C PRO A 12 -4.00 7.32 18.27
N TYR A 13 -3.17 8.15 17.66
CA TYR A 13 -3.19 9.61 17.81
C TYR A 13 -3.79 10.36 16.61
N SER A 14 -4.47 9.64 15.72
CA SER A 14 -5.12 10.18 14.54
C SER A 14 -6.57 9.69 14.45
N ASN A 15 -7.42 10.49 13.83
CA ASN A 15 -8.83 10.16 13.66
C ASN A 15 -9.08 9.66 12.24
N LEU A 16 -9.94 8.64 12.10
CA LEU A 16 -10.38 8.16 10.80
C LEU A 16 -11.22 9.24 10.10
N VAL A 17 -10.87 9.57 8.87
CA VAL A 17 -11.70 10.37 7.98
C VAL A 17 -12.62 9.43 7.21
N TYR A 18 -12.04 8.43 6.54
CA TYR A 18 -12.73 7.30 5.92
C TYR A 18 -11.78 6.12 5.75
N ASP A 19 -12.35 4.93 5.67
CA ASP A 19 -11.71 3.71 5.19
C ASP A 19 -12.23 3.34 3.80
N GLY A 20 -11.50 2.44 3.14
CA GLY A 20 -11.74 2.13 1.75
C GLY A 20 -10.92 0.97 1.24
N VAL A 21 -10.95 0.81 -0.08
CA VAL A 21 -10.15 -0.16 -0.82
C VAL A 21 -9.10 0.54 -1.66
N VAL A 22 -7.93 -0.06 -1.79
CA VAL A 22 -6.88 0.49 -2.63
C VAL A 22 -7.23 0.26 -4.10
N GLY A 23 -7.15 1.34 -4.87
CA GLY A 23 -7.37 1.34 -6.31
C GLY A 23 -6.11 1.76 -7.07
N GLY A 24 -5.85 1.10 -8.20
CA GLY A 24 -4.71 1.38 -9.06
C GLY A 24 -4.92 0.94 -10.51
N GLN A 25 -3.83 0.96 -11.28
CA GLN A 25 -3.82 0.49 -12.67
C GLN A 25 -3.68 -1.03 -12.73
N LYS A 26 -4.39 -1.68 -13.68
CA LYS A 26 -4.24 -3.11 -13.97
C LYS A 26 -2.83 -3.46 -14.42
N TYR A 27 -2.23 -4.52 -13.86
CA TYR A 27 -0.83 -4.91 -14.04
C TYR A 27 -0.32 -4.99 -15.50
N ASP A 28 -1.19 -5.36 -16.45
CA ASP A 28 -0.85 -5.58 -17.86
C ASP A 28 -1.19 -4.40 -18.79
N GLN A 29 -1.69 -3.29 -18.24
CA GLN A 29 -2.02 -2.09 -19.00
C GLN A 29 -0.85 -1.09 -19.02
N THR A 30 -0.71 -0.37 -20.13
CA THR A 30 0.38 0.61 -20.35
C THR A 30 -0.07 2.06 -20.17
N GLY A 31 -1.38 2.32 -20.08
CA GLY A 31 -1.96 3.67 -19.89
C GLY A 31 -2.91 3.72 -18.70
N GLY A 32 -3.02 4.89 -18.05
CA GLY A 32 -3.76 5.09 -16.81
C GLY A 32 -2.98 5.96 -15.81
N GLY A 33 -3.46 6.02 -14.57
CA GLY A 33 -2.74 6.66 -13.47
C GLY A 33 -1.65 5.74 -12.90
N SER A 34 -0.54 6.32 -12.45
CA SER A 34 0.59 5.57 -11.86
C SER A 34 0.62 5.61 -10.33
N ASN A 35 -0.33 6.28 -9.70
CA ASN A 35 -0.45 6.39 -8.25
C ASN A 35 -1.52 5.41 -7.74
N LEU A 36 -1.45 5.09 -6.45
CA LEU A 36 -2.50 4.37 -5.77
C LEU A 36 -3.46 5.35 -5.12
N LEU A 37 -4.73 4.99 -5.06
CA LEU A 37 -5.78 5.76 -4.41
C LEU A 37 -6.43 4.93 -3.33
N CYS A 38 -6.83 5.58 -2.24
CA CYS A 38 -7.73 4.98 -1.27
C CYS A 38 -9.16 5.37 -1.68
N LEU A 39 -9.91 4.43 -2.25
CA LEU A 39 -11.26 4.66 -2.73
C LEU A 39 -12.24 4.44 -1.57
N PRO A 40 -13.10 5.41 -1.25
CA PRO A 40 -14.06 5.26 -0.16
C PRO A 40 -15.05 4.12 -0.43
N ASN A 41 -15.49 3.46 0.63
CA ASN A 41 -16.49 2.38 0.55
C ASN A 41 -17.91 2.90 0.21
N ASP A 42 -18.14 4.22 0.27
CA ASP A 42 -19.40 4.90 0.02
C ASP A 42 -19.30 5.93 -1.14
N PRO A 43 -19.05 5.50 -2.39
CA PRO A 43 -18.90 6.41 -3.51
C PRO A 43 -20.20 7.18 -3.82
N ILE A 44 -20.07 8.48 -4.12
CA ILE A 44 -21.16 9.34 -4.57
C ILE A 44 -20.97 9.64 -6.06
N TRP A 45 -22.00 9.35 -6.85
CA TRP A 45 -21.98 9.52 -8.30
C TRP A 45 -22.68 10.81 -8.73
N ALA A 46 -22.13 11.46 -9.75
CA ALA A 46 -22.78 12.56 -10.46
C ALA A 46 -23.53 12.02 -11.70
N ASN A 47 -23.49 12.72 -12.83
CA ASN A 47 -24.05 12.22 -14.08
C ASN A 47 -23.15 11.12 -14.67
N CYS A 48 -23.73 9.96 -14.99
CA CYS A 48 -23.03 8.81 -15.53
C CYS A 48 -23.71 8.28 -16.82
N THR A 49 -22.92 7.71 -17.72
CA THR A 49 -23.43 6.89 -18.83
C THR A 49 -23.68 5.46 -18.35
N THR A 50 -24.36 4.65 -19.18
CA THR A 50 -24.68 3.24 -18.87
C THR A 50 -23.70 2.25 -19.50
N GLU A 51 -22.71 2.73 -20.25
CA GLU A 51 -21.73 1.90 -20.98
C GLU A 51 -20.34 1.97 -20.34
N VAL A 52 -19.52 0.96 -20.62
CA VAL A 52 -18.10 0.98 -20.26
C VAL A 52 -17.32 1.63 -21.38
N GLU A 53 -16.93 2.89 -21.15
CA GLU A 53 -16.22 3.70 -22.13
C GLU A 53 -14.72 3.39 -22.22
N LYS A 54 -14.10 3.69 -23.36
CA LYS A 54 -12.65 3.55 -23.57
C LYS A 54 -11.86 4.69 -22.90
N GLY A 55 -11.97 4.79 -21.57
CA GLY A 55 -11.29 5.79 -20.74
C GLY A 55 -10.13 5.21 -19.94
N GLY A 56 -9.75 5.93 -18.88
CA GLY A 56 -8.90 5.38 -17.83
C GLY A 56 -9.72 4.49 -16.90
N TYR A 57 -9.15 3.36 -16.51
CA TYR A 57 -9.76 2.42 -15.58
C TYR A 57 -9.03 2.45 -14.24
N ILE A 58 -9.77 2.20 -13.16
CA ILE A 58 -9.23 1.95 -11.83
C ILE A 58 -9.67 0.55 -11.39
N TYR A 59 -8.71 -0.23 -10.91
CA TYR A 59 -8.88 -1.62 -10.49
C TYR A 59 -8.59 -1.72 -9.00
N GLY A 60 -9.26 -2.64 -8.30
CA GLY A 60 -8.88 -3.01 -6.93
C GLY A 60 -7.43 -3.49 -6.89
N SER A 61 -6.78 -3.30 -5.75
CA SER A 61 -5.42 -3.78 -5.54
C SER A 61 -5.36 -5.06 -4.73
N GLU A 62 -4.44 -5.95 -5.07
CA GLU A 62 -4.26 -7.26 -4.43
C GLU A 62 -2.86 -7.43 -3.86
N TYR A 63 -2.75 -8.16 -2.75
CA TYR A 63 -1.45 -8.59 -2.24
C TYR A 63 -0.91 -9.80 -3.01
N GLN A 64 0.31 -9.67 -3.53
CA GLN A 64 0.98 -10.75 -4.25
C GLN A 64 2.14 -11.32 -3.46
N LEU A 65 1.86 -12.41 -2.73
CA LEU A 65 2.79 -13.03 -1.78
C LEU A 65 3.22 -14.45 -2.19
N GLN A 66 2.88 -14.92 -3.39
CA GLN A 66 3.18 -16.28 -3.87
C GLN A 66 4.66 -16.72 -3.73
N PHE A 67 5.59 -15.77 -3.76
CA PHE A 67 7.02 -16.02 -3.62
C PHE A 67 7.50 -16.11 -2.16
N TYR A 68 6.59 -15.96 -1.19
CA TYR A 68 6.85 -15.93 0.25
C TYR A 68 5.99 -16.92 1.05
N PRO A 69 6.01 -18.23 0.72
CA PRO A 69 5.08 -19.21 1.27
C PRO A 69 5.30 -19.57 2.75
N THR A 70 6.52 -19.39 3.28
CA THR A 70 6.93 -19.93 4.59
C THR A 70 7.47 -18.88 5.56
N ASN A 71 7.82 -17.69 5.07
CA ASN A 71 8.38 -16.63 5.89
C ASN A 71 7.29 -15.60 6.15
N LYS A 72 6.82 -15.54 7.41
CA LYS A 72 5.83 -14.58 7.89
C LYS A 72 6.44 -13.17 7.95
N ILE A 73 6.69 -12.56 6.80
CA ILE A 73 7.22 -11.19 6.68
C ILE A 73 6.23 -10.22 7.32
N PHE A 74 4.95 -10.32 6.96
CA PHE A 74 3.87 -9.66 7.67
C PHE A 74 3.44 -10.42 8.93
N SER A 75 2.88 -9.66 9.88
CA SER A 75 2.13 -10.21 11.00
C SER A 75 0.73 -10.62 10.56
N PHE A 76 0.35 -11.85 10.93
CA PHE A 76 -0.98 -12.41 10.70
C PHE A 76 -1.93 -12.17 11.89
N ALA A 77 -1.69 -11.09 12.66
CA ALA A 77 -2.54 -10.74 13.80
C ALA A 77 -3.97 -10.33 13.39
N ASN A 78 -4.14 -9.87 12.15
CA ASN A 78 -5.41 -9.31 11.65
C ASN A 78 -6.01 -10.08 10.46
N ALA A 79 -5.31 -11.09 9.92
CA ALA A 79 -5.77 -11.96 8.84
C ALA A 79 -4.94 -13.26 8.86
N GLU A 80 -5.53 -14.41 8.55
CA GLU A 80 -4.81 -15.71 8.48
C GLU A 80 -4.00 -15.87 7.19
N SER A 81 -4.49 -15.30 6.09
CA SER A 81 -3.84 -15.20 4.79
C SER A 81 -4.29 -13.90 4.12
N ILE A 82 -3.43 -13.31 3.29
CA ILE A 82 -3.77 -12.10 2.54
C ILE A 82 -3.41 -12.19 1.05
N HIS A 83 -2.75 -13.27 0.59
CA HIS A 83 -2.40 -13.41 -0.82
C HIS A 83 -3.68 -13.46 -1.69
N ASP A 84 -3.70 -12.68 -2.78
CA ASP A 84 -4.87 -12.47 -3.65
C ASP A 84 -6.06 -11.80 -2.94
N HIS A 85 -5.85 -11.28 -1.72
CA HIS A 85 -6.86 -10.46 -1.08
C HIS A 85 -6.73 -9.00 -1.48
N ASN A 86 -7.89 -8.35 -1.57
CA ASN A 86 -7.96 -6.92 -1.78
C ASN A 86 -7.34 -6.16 -0.61
N VAL A 87 -6.59 -5.11 -0.96
CA VAL A 87 -5.82 -4.29 -0.03
C VAL A 87 -6.74 -3.21 0.55
N PRO A 88 -7.05 -3.20 1.86
CA PRO A 88 -7.80 -2.11 2.46
C PRO A 88 -6.91 -0.88 2.69
N CYS A 89 -7.54 0.26 2.95
CA CYS A 89 -6.82 1.48 3.29
C CYS A 89 -7.64 2.38 4.24
N ALA A 90 -6.93 3.29 4.90
CA ALA A 90 -7.52 4.31 5.75
C ALA A 90 -6.88 5.67 5.48
N VAL A 91 -7.71 6.71 5.42
CA VAL A 91 -7.27 8.10 5.40
C VAL A 91 -7.48 8.71 6.78
N CYS A 92 -6.38 9.18 7.37
CA CYS A 92 -6.31 9.59 8.76
C CYS A 92 -6.00 11.08 8.87
N LEU A 93 -6.74 11.76 9.75
CA LEU A 93 -6.50 13.14 10.15
C LEU A 93 -5.67 13.16 11.43
N THR A 94 -4.50 13.79 11.37
CA THR A 94 -3.66 14.05 12.55
C THR A 94 -4.28 15.16 13.41
N ARG A 95 -4.14 15.06 14.73
CA ARG A 95 -4.75 16.03 15.68
C ARG A 95 -4.16 17.44 15.60
N GLN A 96 -2.94 17.58 15.10
CA GLN A 96 -2.27 18.86 14.88
C GLN A 96 -1.83 18.98 13.41
N PRO A 97 -1.63 20.20 12.88
CA PRO A 97 -0.99 20.39 11.58
C PRO A 97 0.35 19.67 11.59
N ALA A 98 0.44 18.59 10.81
CA ALA A 98 1.59 17.73 10.82
C ALA A 98 2.13 17.59 9.40
N VAL A 99 3.44 17.74 9.25
CA VAL A 99 4.12 17.26 8.05
C VAL A 99 4.24 15.75 8.19
N ALA A 100 3.74 15.01 7.20
CA ALA A 100 3.85 13.56 7.17
C ALA A 100 4.77 13.13 6.03
N MET A 101 5.59 12.12 6.27
CA MET A 101 6.48 11.54 5.26
C MET A 101 6.65 10.04 5.47
N MET A 102 6.84 9.30 4.37
CA MET A 102 7.31 7.93 4.41
C MET A 102 8.83 7.90 4.34
N LEU A 103 9.47 7.18 5.27
CA LEU A 103 10.88 6.84 5.21
C LEU A 103 11.03 5.39 4.73
N PRO A 104 11.58 5.13 3.53
CA PRO A 104 11.87 3.78 3.08
C PRO A 104 13.09 3.21 3.80
N ALA A 105 13.21 1.88 3.80
CA ALA A 105 14.30 1.11 4.41
C ALA A 105 14.52 1.33 5.91
N ARG A 106 13.48 1.79 6.65
CA ARG A 106 13.52 1.96 8.10
C ARG A 106 12.22 1.47 8.73
N THR A 107 12.29 1.02 9.98
CA THR A 107 11.10 0.74 10.83
C THR A 107 10.90 1.81 11.90
N GLN A 108 11.81 2.78 11.98
CA GLN A 108 11.81 3.84 12.99
C GLN A 108 12.11 5.20 12.35
N CYS A 109 11.42 6.22 12.85
CA CYS A 109 11.64 7.61 12.42
C CYS A 109 12.99 8.15 12.89
N PHE A 110 13.42 9.28 12.32
CA PHE A 110 14.57 10.01 12.86
C PHE A 110 14.22 10.71 14.18
N PRO A 111 15.22 11.03 15.03
CA PRO A 111 14.98 11.77 16.26
C PRO A 111 14.14 13.05 16.02
N GLY A 112 13.14 13.28 16.88
CA GLY A 112 12.23 14.43 16.77
C GLY A 112 11.04 14.23 15.82
N TRP A 113 10.84 13.03 15.30
CA TRP A 113 9.66 12.62 14.52
C TRP A 113 8.88 11.53 15.27
N THR A 114 7.57 11.54 15.10
CA THR A 114 6.66 10.54 15.69
C THR A 114 6.37 9.46 14.65
N ALA A 115 6.49 8.19 15.04
CA ALA A 115 6.10 7.08 14.19
C ALA A 115 4.57 6.89 14.23
N GLU A 116 3.96 6.87 13.05
CA GLU A 116 2.52 6.67 12.88
C GLU A 116 2.23 5.19 12.64
N TYR A 117 2.96 4.56 11.72
CA TYR A 117 3.00 3.11 11.55
C TYR A 117 4.26 2.70 10.78
N SER A 118 4.58 1.40 10.83
CA SER A 118 5.68 0.82 10.07
C SER A 118 5.25 -0.48 9.39
N GLY A 119 6.03 -0.93 8.42
CA GLY A 119 5.80 -2.17 7.71
C GLY A 119 6.77 -2.34 6.56
N TYR A 120 6.26 -2.68 5.38
CA TYR A 120 7.08 -3.01 4.22
C TYR A 120 6.74 -2.17 3.00
N LEU A 121 7.79 -1.83 2.25
CA LEU A 121 7.66 -1.13 1.00
C LEU A 121 7.14 -2.12 -0.05
N MET A 122 6.05 -1.74 -0.71
CA MET A 122 5.43 -2.54 -1.77
C MET A 122 5.14 -1.69 -2.99
N THR A 123 5.17 -2.33 -4.16
CA THR A 123 4.85 -1.73 -5.47
C THR A 123 4.59 -2.82 -6.51
N GLU A 124 4.34 -2.42 -7.76
CA GLU A 124 4.14 -3.34 -8.88
C GLU A 124 5.41 -4.16 -9.21
N ARG A 125 5.24 -5.36 -9.77
CA ARG A 125 6.34 -6.24 -10.15
C ARG A 125 7.17 -5.63 -11.29
N HIS A 126 8.49 -5.71 -11.16
CA HIS A 126 9.46 -5.11 -12.09
C HIS A 126 9.30 -5.48 -13.57
N ASN A 127 8.65 -6.60 -13.91
CA ASN A 127 8.45 -7.06 -15.28
C ASN A 127 7.00 -6.91 -15.78
N HIS A 128 6.12 -6.25 -15.01
CA HIS A 128 4.77 -5.90 -15.43
C HIS A 128 4.75 -4.56 -16.17
N LYS A 129 3.63 -4.27 -16.86
CA LYS A 129 3.48 -3.08 -17.71
C LYS A 129 2.99 -1.87 -16.91
N ALA A 130 2.14 -2.10 -15.92
CA ALA A 130 1.71 -1.07 -15.00
C ALA A 130 2.87 -0.59 -14.14
N ARG A 131 2.74 0.63 -13.63
CA ARG A 131 3.70 1.20 -12.69
C ARG A 131 2.94 1.87 -11.58
N HIS A 132 3.20 1.46 -10.34
CA HIS A 132 2.68 2.13 -9.15
C HIS A 132 3.79 2.87 -8.43
N GLU A 133 3.41 3.82 -7.58
CA GLU A 133 4.33 4.40 -6.61
C GLU A 133 4.79 3.36 -5.58
N TYR A 134 5.83 3.69 -4.83
CA TYR A 134 6.24 2.88 -3.68
C TYR A 134 5.38 3.28 -2.47
N VAL A 135 4.62 2.33 -1.93
CA VAL A 135 3.78 2.56 -0.74
C VAL A 135 4.27 1.76 0.45
N CYS A 136 4.02 2.31 1.64
CA CYS A 136 4.28 1.63 2.90
C CYS A 136 3.03 0.85 3.34
N VAL A 137 3.05 -0.46 3.20
CA VAL A 137 1.98 -1.33 3.70
C VAL A 137 2.27 -1.67 5.16
N ASP A 138 1.25 -1.54 6.01
CA ASP A 138 1.35 -1.80 7.44
C ASP A 138 1.89 -3.21 7.75
N TYR A 139 2.70 -3.33 8.81
CA TYR A 139 3.29 -4.60 9.23
C TYR A 139 2.26 -5.69 9.58
N ALA A 140 1.07 -5.29 10.05
CA ALA A 140 -0.01 -6.20 10.41
C ALA A 140 -1.24 -5.91 9.54
N PRO A 141 -1.16 -6.18 8.23
CA PRO A 141 -2.22 -5.82 7.30
C PRO A 141 -3.51 -6.60 7.60
N GLU A 142 -4.62 -6.00 7.24
CA GLU A 142 -5.93 -6.61 7.10
C GLU A 142 -6.12 -7.08 5.66
N ALA A 143 -7.00 -8.05 5.46
CA ALA A 143 -7.51 -8.42 4.16
C ALA A 143 -8.99 -8.02 4.07
N ASP A 144 -9.38 -7.45 2.94
CA ASP A 144 -10.81 -7.24 2.66
C ASP A 144 -11.52 -8.62 2.60
N PRO A 145 -12.59 -8.85 3.38
CA PRO A 145 -13.34 -10.10 3.35
C PRO A 145 -13.99 -10.40 1.99
N ALA A 146 -14.27 -9.38 1.18
CA ALA A 146 -15.03 -9.50 -0.07
C ALA A 146 -14.17 -9.84 -1.29
N GLY A 147 -12.87 -9.55 -1.26
CA GLY A 147 -11.94 -9.83 -2.35
C GLY A 147 -10.83 -10.76 -1.90
N TYR A 148 -10.90 -12.02 -2.33
CA TYR A 148 -9.95 -13.10 -2.01
C TYR A 148 -9.56 -13.92 -3.25
N ARG A 149 -9.97 -13.46 -4.44
CA ARG A 149 -9.75 -14.13 -5.72
C ARG A 149 -8.63 -13.40 -6.44
N ASN A 150 -7.84 -14.17 -7.17
CA ASN A 150 -6.90 -13.59 -8.13
C ASN A 150 -7.68 -12.96 -9.30
N GLU A 151 -7.77 -11.65 -9.28
CA GLU A 151 -8.46 -10.79 -10.24
C GLU A 151 -7.46 -10.05 -11.15
N ASP A 152 -6.17 -10.15 -10.83
CA ASP A 152 -5.05 -9.51 -11.51
C ASP A 152 -5.33 -8.02 -11.80
N GLY A 153 -5.76 -7.31 -10.74
CA GLY A 153 -6.00 -5.88 -10.75
C GLY A 153 -4.71 -5.07 -10.68
N ALA A 154 -4.64 -4.14 -9.72
CA ALA A 154 -3.39 -3.48 -9.36
C ALA A 154 -2.63 -4.35 -8.35
N LEU A 155 -1.35 -4.68 -8.58
CA LEU A 155 -0.70 -5.69 -7.76
C LEU A 155 0.38 -5.08 -6.85
N LEU A 156 0.37 -5.49 -5.58
CA LEU A 156 1.40 -5.12 -4.62
C LEU A 156 2.32 -6.31 -4.32
N TYR A 157 3.59 -6.14 -4.71
CA TYR A 157 4.71 -7.03 -4.41
C TYR A 157 5.67 -6.36 -3.43
N PHE A 158 6.37 -7.15 -2.63
CA PHE A 158 7.47 -6.64 -1.81
C PHE A 158 8.59 -6.05 -2.67
N VAL A 159 9.17 -4.94 -2.20
CA VAL A 159 10.32 -4.32 -2.82
C VAL A 159 11.59 -4.86 -2.19
N GLN A 160 12.48 -5.40 -3.01
CA GLN A 160 13.80 -5.87 -2.57
C GLN A 160 14.90 -4.86 -2.94
N ALA A 161 15.93 -4.76 -2.11
CA ALA A 161 17.14 -4.03 -2.45
C ALA A 161 17.91 -4.74 -3.58
N ALA A 162 18.23 -4.02 -4.65
CA ALA A 162 19.11 -4.49 -5.71
C ALA A 162 20.45 -3.75 -5.65
N CYS A 163 21.54 -4.47 -5.34
CA CYS A 163 22.86 -3.87 -5.23
C CYS A 163 23.41 -3.43 -6.60
N GLY A 164 24.28 -2.43 -6.59
CA GLY A 164 24.87 -1.83 -7.78
C GLY A 164 25.16 -0.36 -7.50
N SER A 165 24.36 0.53 -8.10
CA SER A 165 24.33 1.94 -7.68
C SER A 165 23.74 2.13 -6.28
N LEU A 166 22.93 1.18 -5.79
CA LEU A 166 22.58 1.08 -4.38
C LEU A 166 23.77 0.46 -3.62
N PRO A 167 24.34 1.17 -2.63
CA PRO A 167 25.54 0.71 -1.94
C PRO A 167 25.24 -0.48 -1.02
N CYS A 168 26.07 -1.53 -1.14
CA CYS A 168 25.97 -2.73 -0.33
C CYS A 168 27.36 -3.07 0.25
N PRO A 169 27.64 -2.76 1.53
CA PRO A 169 26.76 -2.20 2.59
C PRO A 169 26.41 -0.70 2.42
N PRO A 170 25.37 -0.17 3.12
CA PRO A 170 24.61 -0.80 4.22
C PRO A 170 23.39 -1.63 3.77
N TYR A 171 22.99 -1.56 2.50
CA TYR A 171 21.93 -2.42 1.99
C TYR A 171 22.42 -3.85 1.77
N VAL A 172 21.49 -4.79 1.67
CA VAL A 172 21.76 -6.21 1.43
C VAL A 172 20.99 -6.66 0.21
N ASN A 173 21.67 -7.21 -0.78
CA ASN A 173 21.04 -7.66 -2.03
C ASN A 173 19.90 -8.65 -1.76
N GLY A 174 18.76 -8.45 -2.41
CA GLY A 174 17.59 -9.33 -2.30
C GLY A 174 16.83 -9.23 -0.99
N ARG A 175 17.16 -8.28 -0.09
CA ARG A 175 16.43 -8.09 1.16
C ARG A 175 15.24 -7.17 0.98
N GLU A 176 14.09 -7.55 1.51
CA GLU A 176 12.86 -6.74 1.51
C GLU A 176 13.08 -5.43 2.28
N LEU A 177 12.67 -4.33 1.66
CA LEU A 177 12.77 -3.01 2.24
C LEU A 177 11.59 -2.75 3.16
N THR A 178 11.88 -2.46 4.42
CA THR A 178 10.88 -1.97 5.37
C THR A 178 10.53 -0.51 5.08
N CYS A 179 9.52 0.02 5.76
CA CYS A 179 9.17 1.43 5.71
C CYS A 179 8.53 1.87 7.02
N VAL A 180 8.54 3.18 7.26
CA VAL A 180 7.86 3.80 8.39
C VAL A 180 7.26 5.12 7.92
N VAL A 181 6.01 5.38 8.29
CA VAL A 181 5.37 6.67 8.09
C VAL A 181 5.52 7.47 9.36
N CYS A 182 6.06 8.67 9.22
CA CYS A 182 6.42 9.57 10.30
C CYS A 182 5.66 10.88 10.17
N SER A 183 5.32 11.47 11.30
CA SER A 183 4.75 12.81 11.39
C SER A 183 5.61 13.71 12.28
N LYS A 184 5.55 15.01 12.00
CA LYS A 184 6.11 16.04 12.87
C LYS A 184 5.11 17.17 13.02
N TYR A 185 4.92 17.55 14.28
CA TYR A 185 4.04 18.61 14.74
C TYR A 185 4.83 19.89 15.00
#